data_AF-A0AA35YY31-F1
#
_entry.id   AF-A0AA35YY31-F1
#
_cell.length_a   1.000
_cell.length_b   1.000
_cell.length_c   1.000
_cell.angle_alpha   90.00
_cell.angle_beta   90.00
_cell.angle_gamma   90.00
#
_symmetry.space_group_name_H-M   'P 1'
#
loop_
_entity.id
_entity.type
_entity.pdbx_description
1 polymer ?
#
loop_
_entity_poly.entity_id
_entity_poly.type
_entity_poly.pdbx_seq_one_letter_code
_entity_poly.pdbx_strand_id
1 'polypeptide(L)'
;MAKALSFKAVRVINIYWQVEDSGIDCGIYLMRHMESYKGENEGSWECGLTGKMTGDVTAILMLRTKYMARLLIADFNKYKSMIVTDYEAFRKLDILQQNMLLQESAKNRKKKRKARGHQ
;
A
#
# COMPACT_ATOMS: atom_id res chain seq x y z
N MET A 1 32.32 30.23 -21.99
CA MET A 1 31.17 29.88 -22.84
C MET A 1 30.09 29.25 -21.97
N ALA A 2 29.05 30.00 -21.59
CA ALA A 2 27.95 29.47 -20.79
C ALA A 2 27.01 28.65 -21.69
N LYS A 3 26.72 27.40 -21.33
CA LYS A 3 25.71 26.58 -22.01
C LYS A 3 24.34 27.20 -21.75
N ALA A 4 23.69 27.71 -22.79
CA ALA A 4 22.30 28.13 -22.72
C ALA A 4 21.42 26.88 -22.46
N LEU A 5 20.69 26.87 -21.36
CA LEU A 5 19.64 25.89 -21.13
C LEU A 5 18.50 26.18 -22.11
N SER A 6 18.38 25.34 -23.13
CA SER A 6 17.25 25.34 -24.06
C SER A 6 16.01 24.86 -23.30
N PHE A 7 15.05 25.76 -23.09
CA PHE A 7 13.74 25.39 -22.59
C PHE A 7 12.97 24.66 -23.70
N LYS A 8 12.88 23.34 -23.59
CA LYS A 8 11.93 22.57 -24.39
C LYS A 8 10.53 22.80 -23.82
N ALA A 9 9.58 23.11 -24.71
CA ALA A 9 8.18 23.22 -24.34
C ALA A 9 7.73 21.89 -23.71
N VAL A 10 7.24 21.95 -22.47
CA VAL A 10 6.65 20.80 -21.79
C VAL A 10 5.27 20.58 -22.37
N ARG A 11 5.06 19.41 -22.97
CA ARG A 11 3.74 18.99 -23.44
C ARG A 11 3.01 18.31 -22.31
N VAL A 12 1.90 18.90 -21.87
CA VAL A 12 0.97 18.26 -20.95
C VAL A 12 0.17 17.22 -21.73
N ILE A 13 0.16 15.99 -21.26
CA ILE A 13 -0.57 14.88 -21.88
C ILE A 13 -2.06 15.10 -21.59
N ASN A 14 -2.90 15.10 -22.64
CA ASN A 14 -4.34 15.18 -22.48
C ASN A 14 -4.90 13.84 -22.01
N ILE A 15 -5.60 13.90 -20.88
CA ILE A 15 -6.13 12.75 -20.16
C ILE A 15 -7.59 13.02 -19.86
N TYR A 16 -8.49 12.20 -20.38
CA TYR A 16 -9.93 12.49 -20.27
C TYR A 16 -10.47 12.34 -18.84
N TRP A 17 -9.82 11.55 -17.99
CA TRP A 17 -10.17 11.37 -16.58
C TRP A 17 -9.40 12.31 -15.64
N GLN A 18 -8.79 13.38 -16.16
CA GLN A 18 -8.15 14.39 -15.34
C GLN A 18 -9.19 15.09 -14.44
N VAL A 19 -8.83 15.27 -13.17
CA VAL A 19 -9.68 15.96 -12.18
C VAL A 19 -8.90 17.14 -11.62
N GLU A 20 -9.47 18.33 -11.75
CA GLU A 20 -9.01 19.54 -11.07
C GLU A 20 -9.72 19.67 -9.72
N ASP A 21 -9.09 20.34 -8.75
CA ASP A 21 -9.67 20.62 -7.43
C ASP A 21 -10.19 19.39 -6.65
N SER A 22 -9.49 18.26 -6.77
CA SER A 22 -9.81 17.01 -6.06
C SER A 22 -9.69 17.07 -4.52
N GLY A 23 -9.29 18.21 -3.96
CA GLY A 23 -9.24 18.46 -2.52
C GLY A 23 -8.45 17.39 -1.76
N ILE A 24 -9.10 16.73 -0.78
CA ILE A 24 -8.49 15.68 0.04
C ILE A 24 -8.22 14.37 -0.72
N ASP A 25 -8.78 14.22 -1.93
CA ASP A 25 -8.67 13.01 -2.74
C ASP A 25 -7.52 13.03 -3.75
N CYS A 26 -6.81 14.16 -3.86
CA CYS A 26 -5.70 14.32 -4.80
C CYS A 26 -4.65 13.21 -4.71
N GLY A 27 -4.33 12.75 -3.50
CA GLY A 27 -3.39 11.65 -3.28
C GLY A 27 -3.89 10.30 -3.81
N ILE A 28 -5.20 10.04 -3.77
CA ILE A 28 -5.81 8.82 -4.29
C ILE A 28 -5.74 8.80 -5.81
N TYR A 29 -6.09 9.92 -6.46
CA TYR A 29 -5.95 10.08 -7.91
C TYR A 29 -4.50 9.87 -8.34
N LEU A 30 -3.54 10.53 -7.67
CA LEU A 30 -2.11 10.36 -7.97
C LEU A 30 -1.66 8.90 -7.84
N MET A 31 -1.99 8.22 -6.74
CA MET A 31 -1.61 6.82 -6.54
C MET A 31 -2.25 5.90 -7.59
N ARG A 32 -3.52 6.15 -7.93
CA ARG A 32 -4.23 5.36 -8.94
C ARG A 32 -3.63 5.55 -10.33
N HIS A 33 -3.30 6.79 -10.68
CA HIS A 33 -2.63 7.14 -11.91
C HIS A 33 -1.30 6.39 -12.02
N MET A 34 -0.42 6.51 -11.02
CA MET A 34 0.89 5.85 -11.06
C MET A 34 0.77 4.31 -11.06
N GLU A 35 -0.27 3.74 -10.43
CA GLU A 35 -0.52 2.28 -10.45
C GLU A 35 -1.00 1.77 -11.82
N SER A 36 -1.71 2.60 -12.60
CA SER A 36 -2.27 2.19 -13.90
C SER A 36 -1.41 2.56 -15.10
N TYR A 37 -0.51 3.53 -14.97
CA TYR A 37 0.36 3.96 -16.08
C TYR A 37 1.49 2.96 -16.34
N LYS A 38 1.57 2.45 -17.56
CA LYS A 38 2.59 1.50 -18.04
C LYS A 38 3.38 2.03 -19.23
N GLY A 39 3.30 3.33 -19.51
CA GLY A 39 3.92 3.94 -20.68
C GLY A 39 3.01 3.98 -21.90
N GLU A 40 1.69 3.89 -21.71
CA GLU A 40 0.72 4.04 -22.79
C GLU A 40 0.84 5.42 -23.46
N ASN A 41 0.47 5.45 -24.74
CA ASN A 41 0.32 6.70 -25.47
C ASN A 41 -0.81 7.54 -24.88
N GLU A 42 -0.75 8.84 -25.16
CA GLU A 42 -1.81 9.79 -24.82
C GLU A 42 -3.19 9.30 -25.28
N GLY A 43 -4.19 9.49 -24.41
CA GLY A 43 -5.56 9.03 -24.65
C GLY A 43 -5.79 7.51 -24.55
N SER A 44 -4.75 6.70 -24.39
CA SER A 44 -4.88 5.23 -24.26
C SER A 44 -4.74 4.73 -22.82
N TRP A 45 -4.50 5.63 -21.86
CA TRP A 45 -4.10 5.31 -20.50
C TRP A 45 -5.27 5.01 -19.55
N GLU A 46 -6.03 3.95 -19.77
CA GLU A 46 -7.20 3.65 -18.93
C GLU A 46 -6.89 3.44 -17.43
N CYS A 47 -7.22 4.43 -16.58
CA CYS A 47 -7.06 4.28 -15.12
C CYS A 47 -8.33 3.75 -14.42
N GLY A 48 -9.44 3.62 -15.14
CA GLY A 48 -10.73 3.16 -14.62
C GLY A 48 -11.48 4.19 -13.77
N LEU A 49 -11.13 5.48 -13.90
CA LEU A 49 -11.87 6.61 -13.37
C LEU A 49 -12.51 7.38 -14.52
N THR A 50 -13.59 8.09 -14.23
CA THR A 50 -14.38 8.81 -15.23
C THR A 50 -13.99 10.27 -15.36
N GLY A 51 -13.16 10.79 -14.45
CA GLY A 51 -12.81 12.22 -14.39
C GLY A 51 -13.92 13.08 -13.79
N LYS A 52 -15.00 12.46 -13.32
CA LYS A 52 -16.13 13.15 -12.68
C LYS A 52 -16.19 12.69 -11.24
N MET A 53 -15.90 13.59 -10.31
CA MET A 53 -15.87 13.25 -8.87
C MET A 53 -17.17 12.56 -8.40
N THR A 54 -18.33 12.97 -8.93
CA THR A 54 -19.64 12.36 -8.62
C THR A 54 -19.79 10.94 -9.18
N GLY A 55 -19.17 10.62 -10.32
CA GLY A 55 -19.19 9.28 -10.91
C GLY A 55 -18.19 8.32 -10.25
N ASP A 56 -17.14 8.87 -9.63
CA ASP A 56 -16.02 8.09 -9.11
C ASP A 56 -16.10 7.84 -7.58
N VAL A 57 -17.12 8.34 -6.88
CA VAL A 57 -17.24 8.28 -5.40
C VAL A 57 -16.97 6.87 -4.85
N THR A 58 -17.63 5.85 -5.41
CA THR A 58 -17.46 4.45 -4.97
C THR A 58 -16.04 3.95 -5.24
N ALA A 59 -15.50 4.23 -6.42
CA ALA A 59 -14.14 3.84 -6.78
C ALA A 59 -13.10 4.50 -5.85
N ILE A 60 -13.27 5.79 -5.55
CA ILE A 60 -12.41 6.54 -4.63
C ILE A 60 -12.48 5.93 -3.23
N LEU A 61 -13.66 5.60 -2.71
CA LEU A 61 -13.80 4.99 -1.39
C LEU A 61 -13.11 3.63 -1.30
N MET A 62 -13.23 2.81 -2.34
CA MET A 62 -12.54 1.52 -2.42
C MET A 62 -11.03 1.69 -2.51
N LEU A 63 -10.55 2.62 -3.34
CA LEU A 63 -9.13 2.93 -3.47
C LEU A 63 -8.56 3.49 -2.17
N ARG A 64 -9.28 4.38 -1.48
CA ARG A 64 -8.92 4.89 -0.15
C ARG A 64 -8.72 3.74 0.83
N THR A 65 -9.68 2.82 0.89
CA THR A 65 -9.61 1.64 1.77
C THR A 65 -8.41 0.76 1.43
N LYS A 66 -8.19 0.47 0.13
CA LYS A 66 -7.05 -0.31 -0.36
C LYS A 66 -5.71 0.32 0.00
N TYR A 67 -5.56 1.63 -0.23
CA TYR A 67 -4.32 2.35 0.01
C TYR A 67 -4.05 2.54 1.50
N MET A 68 -5.07 2.87 2.30
CA MET A 68 -4.93 2.91 3.76
C MET A 68 -4.52 1.56 4.32
N ALA A 69 -5.14 0.46 3.88
CA ALA A 69 -4.74 -0.88 4.30
C ALA A 69 -3.27 -1.17 3.97
N ARG A 70 -2.82 -0.85 2.74
CA ARG A 70 -1.42 -1.02 2.32
C ARG A 70 -0.44 -0.19 3.15
N LEU A 71 -0.78 1.07 3.47
CA LEU A 71 0.05 1.95 4.30
C LEU A 71 0.12 1.45 5.75
N LEU A 72 -1.01 1.08 6.34
CA LEU A 72 -1.07 0.56 7.72
C LEU A 72 -0.31 -0.75 7.88
N ILE A 73 -0.28 -1.61 6.86
CA ILE A 73 0.48 -2.86 6.89
C ILE A 73 1.93 -2.72 6.39
N ALA A 74 2.34 -1.54 5.89
CA ALA A 74 3.68 -1.35 5.35
C ALA A 74 4.78 -1.58 6.40
N ASP A 75 4.53 -1.19 7.65
CA ASP A 75 5.46 -1.44 8.75
C ASP A 75 5.51 -2.92 9.16
N PHE A 76 4.38 -3.63 9.07
CA PHE A 76 4.37 -5.08 9.21
C PHE A 76 5.07 -5.78 8.04
N ASN A 77 5.11 -5.16 6.86
CA ASN A 77 5.90 -5.65 5.74
C ASN A 77 7.41 -5.57 5.99
N LYS A 78 7.90 -4.67 6.86
CA LYS A 78 9.32 -4.66 7.27
C LYS A 78 9.74 -5.99 7.90
N TYR A 79 8.85 -6.60 8.68
CA TYR A 79 9.09 -7.89 9.33
C TYR A 79 8.60 -9.07 8.50
N LYS A 80 8.04 -8.86 7.30
CA LYS A 80 7.51 -9.93 6.45
C LYS A 80 8.56 -11.00 6.20
N SER A 81 9.80 -10.61 5.88
CA SER A 81 10.88 -11.57 5.66
C SER A 81 11.15 -12.40 6.91
N MET A 82 11.26 -11.76 8.08
CA MET A 82 11.50 -12.43 9.36
C MET A 82 10.36 -13.40 9.70
N ILE A 83 9.09 -12.95 9.60
CA ILE A 83 7.91 -13.78 9.88
C ILE A 83 7.84 -14.97 8.94
N VAL A 84 8.11 -14.77 7.64
CA VAL A 84 8.13 -15.88 6.67
C VAL A 84 9.25 -16.86 6.98
N THR A 85 10.46 -16.37 7.29
CA THR A 85 11.59 -17.23 7.68
C THR A 85 11.28 -18.03 8.95
N ASP A 86 10.76 -17.38 9.99
CA ASP A 86 10.39 -18.03 11.26
C ASP A 86 9.28 -19.07 11.05
N TYR A 87 8.30 -18.75 10.21
CA TYR A 87 7.23 -19.67 9.86
C TYR A 87 7.74 -20.90 9.11
N GLU A 88 8.61 -20.72 8.12
CA GLU A 88 9.23 -21.83 7.39
C GLU A 88 10.13 -22.68 8.30
N ALA A 89 10.85 -22.07 9.24
CA ALA A 89 11.62 -22.79 10.25
C ALA A 89 10.71 -23.60 11.18
N PHE A 90 9.62 -23.01 11.67
CA PHE A 90 8.63 -23.68 12.51
C PHE A 90 7.99 -24.88 11.80
N ARG A 91 7.62 -24.73 10.52
CA ARG A 91 7.02 -25.81 9.72
C ARG A 91 7.91 -27.03 9.56
N LYS A 92 9.24 -26.85 9.59
CA LYS A 92 10.21 -27.94 9.46
C LYS A 92 10.39 -28.75 10.75
N LEU A 93 9.89 -28.26 11.88
CA LEU A 93 9.96 -28.97 13.16
C LEU A 93 8.96 -30.12 13.22
N ASP A 94 9.22 -31.09 14.10
CA ASP A 94 8.26 -32.15 14.38
C ASP A 94 7.02 -31.62 15.14
N ILE A 95 5.92 -32.36 15.10
CA ILE A 95 4.64 -31.95 15.69
C ILE A 95 4.75 -31.70 17.20
N LEU A 96 5.53 -32.47 17.94
CA LEU A 96 5.76 -32.28 19.37
C LEU A 96 6.54 -31.00 19.62
N GLN A 97 7.60 -30.74 18.86
CA GLN A 97 8.37 -29.49 18.93
C GLN A 97 7.51 -28.26 18.62
N GLN A 98 6.70 -28.34 17.56
CA GLN A 98 5.74 -27.29 17.20
C GLN A 98 4.76 -27.01 18.34
N ASN A 99 4.19 -28.07 18.93
CA ASN A 99 3.26 -27.96 20.05
C ASN A 99 3.93 -27.36 21.30
N MET A 100 5.16 -27.76 21.62
CA MET A 100 5.91 -27.18 22.75
C MET A 100 6.10 -25.67 22.59
N LEU A 101 6.57 -25.22 21.41
CA LEU A 101 6.75 -23.80 21.10
C LEU A 101 5.44 -23.00 21.19
N LEU A 102 4.33 -23.56 20.69
CA LEU A 102 3.01 -22.92 20.79
C LEU A 102 2.54 -22.78 22.25
N GLN A 103 2.74 -23.82 23.05
CA GLN A 103 2.40 -23.81 24.48
C GLN A 103 3.25 -22.80 25.26
N GLU A 104 4.55 -22.73 24.98
CA GLU A 104 5.45 -21.76 25.60
C GLU A 104 5.05 -20.32 25.24
N SER A 105 4.78 -20.06 23.95
CA SER A 105 4.27 -18.77 23.48
C SER A 105 2.95 -18.37 24.15
N ALA A 106 2.02 -19.33 24.34
CA ALA A 106 0.78 -19.09 25.07
C ALA A 106 1.02 -18.73 26.55
N LYS A 107 1.94 -19.42 27.23
CA LYS A 107 2.34 -19.11 28.61
C LYS A 107 2.96 -17.72 28.72
N ASN A 108 3.88 -17.37 27.81
CA ASN A 108 4.54 -16.06 27.77
C ASN A 108 3.54 -14.92 27.55
N ARG A 109 2.56 -15.10 26.65
CA ARG A 109 1.47 -14.13 26.45
C ARG A 109 0.61 -13.93 27.71
N LYS A 110 0.27 -15.01 28.42
CA LYS A 110 -0.45 -14.93 29.71
C LYS A 110 0.36 -14.19 30.78
N LYS A 111 1.67 -14.48 30.90
CA LYS A 111 2.56 -13.80 31.85
C LYS A 111 2.66 -12.30 31.56
N LYS A 112 2.83 -11.92 30.29
CA LYS A 112 2.91 -10.51 29.86
C LYS A 112 1.61 -9.75 30.11
N ARG A 113 0.45 -10.40 29.93
CA ARG A 113 -0.86 -9.82 30.29
C ARG A 113 -1.01 -9.57 31.80
N LYS A 114 -0.62 -10.55 32.63
CA LYS A 114 -0.65 -10.39 34.10
C LYS A 114 0.26 -9.26 34.58
N ALA A 115 1.46 -9.12 34.01
CA ALA A 115 2.39 -8.04 34.34
C ALA A 115 1.87 -6.64 33.95
N ARG A 116 1.02 -6.54 32.92
CA ARG A 116 0.43 -5.27 32.47
C ARG A 116 -0.81 -4.86 33.25
N GLY A 117 -1.50 -5.78 33.90
CA GLY A 117 -2.67 -5.50 34.75
C GLY A 117 -2.32 -5.19 36.21
N HIS A 118 -1.05 -4.92 36.51
CA HIS A 118 -0.57 -4.45 37.82
C HIS A 118 -0.01 -3.02 37.75
N GLN A 119 -0.36 -2.28 36.69
CA GLN A 119 -0.16 -0.83 36.57
C GLN A 119 -1.51 -0.13 36.59
#